data_AF-A0A947IB77-F1
#
_entry.id   AF-A0A947IB77-F1
#
_cell.length_a   1.000
_cell.length_b   1.000
_cell.length_c   1.000
_cell.angle_alpha   90.00
_cell.angle_beta   90.00
_cell.angle_gamma   90.00
#
_symmetry.space_group_name_H-M   'P 1'
#
loop_
_entity.id
_entity.type
_entity.pdbx_description
1 polymer ?
#
loop_
_entity_poly.entity_id
_entity_poly.type
_entity_poly.pdbx_seq_one_letter_code
_entity_poly.pdbx_strand_id
1 'polypeptide(L)'
;MKKTDIFAALIIGELVALLSFGILKNLGLETKFLYWFWPICLPVLSLFGLWVAYLLGKKFLTIWQVAKFLLVGALNTFVDLGILNILILISGVAGGLLYSVFKGASFVVAVINSYFWNKFWTFERVKLADPKKEFFQFLAVSAVGFLINVGAASLIVNLIGPQFGLSDKIWANIGAFSATFCGMTWNFLGYKFIVFK
;
A
#
# COMPACT_ATOMS: atom_id res chain seq x y z
N MET A 1 23.41 -6.17 -5.56
CA MET A 1 21.98 -6.14 -5.91
C MET A 1 21.76 -7.24 -6.93
N LYS A 2 20.77 -8.12 -6.72
CA LYS A 2 20.48 -9.22 -7.65
C LYS A 2 19.64 -8.72 -8.83
N LYS A 3 19.59 -9.49 -9.92
CA LYS A 3 18.67 -9.20 -11.05
C LYS A 3 17.20 -9.14 -10.59
N THR A 4 16.80 -10.01 -9.67
CA THR A 4 15.44 -10.03 -9.10
C THR A 4 15.08 -8.73 -8.38
N ASP A 5 16.04 -8.08 -7.71
CA ASP A 5 15.82 -6.79 -7.03
C ASP A 5 15.54 -5.67 -8.03
N ILE A 6 16.23 -5.68 -9.18
CA ILE A 6 16.06 -4.68 -10.24
C ILE A 6 14.67 -4.83 -10.87
N PHE A 7 14.31 -6.05 -11.28
CA PHE A 7 12.99 -6.30 -11.87
C PHE A 7 11.86 -5.98 -10.91
N ALA A 8 11.98 -6.38 -9.63
CA ALA A 8 11.01 -6.04 -8.60
C ALA A 8 10.81 -4.53 -8.47
N ALA A 9 11.88 -3.74 -8.39
CA ALA A 9 11.78 -2.30 -8.26
C ALA A 9 11.10 -1.64 -9.46
N LEU A 10 11.47 -2.06 -10.68
CA LEU A 10 10.88 -1.55 -11.91
C LEU A 10 9.38 -1.87 -12.00
N ILE A 11 9.00 -3.13 -11.72
CA ILE A 11 7.59 -3.56 -11.72
C ILE A 11 6.79 -2.77 -10.67
N ILE A 12 7.33 -2.59 -9.46
CA ILE A 12 6.67 -1.80 -8.42
C ILE A 12 6.46 -0.36 -8.89
N GLY A 13 7.48 0.28 -9.45
CA GLY A 13 7.37 1.65 -9.94
C GLY A 13 6.32 1.79 -11.05
N GLU A 14 6.22 0.81 -11.95
CA GLU A 14 5.25 0.81 -13.03
C GLU A 14 3.83 0.62 -12.51
N LEU A 15 3.62 -0.34 -11.62
CA LEU A 15 2.31 -0.57 -10.98
C LEU A 15 1.85 0.67 -10.21
N VAL A 16 2.75 1.33 -9.46
CA VAL A 16 2.46 2.58 -8.76
C VAL A 16 2.06 3.69 -9.75
N ALA A 17 2.76 3.80 -10.89
CA ALA A 17 2.41 4.76 -11.93
C ALA A 17 0.99 4.53 -12.48
N LEU A 18 0.68 3.28 -12.86
CA LEU A 18 -0.63 2.90 -13.38
C LEU A 18 -1.76 3.14 -12.36
N LEU A 19 -1.55 2.75 -11.10
CA LEU A 19 -2.54 2.92 -10.04
C LEU A 19 -2.78 4.39 -9.71
N SER A 20 -1.75 5.23 -9.79
CA SER A 20 -1.87 6.67 -9.55
C SER A 20 -2.82 7.34 -10.54
N PHE A 21 -2.96 6.82 -11.76
CA PHE A 21 -3.89 7.36 -12.75
C PHE A 21 -5.35 7.23 -12.31
N GLY A 22 -5.73 6.08 -11.74
CA GLY A 22 -7.08 5.89 -11.19
C GLY A 22 -7.37 6.86 -10.05
N ILE A 23 -6.37 7.13 -9.21
CA ILE A 23 -6.45 8.10 -8.11
C ILE A 23 -6.63 9.51 -8.66
N LEU A 24 -5.71 9.96 -9.54
CA LEU A 24 -5.73 11.30 -10.12
C LEU A 24 -7.01 11.59 -10.90
N LYS A 25 -7.49 10.62 -11.68
CA LYS A 25 -8.74 10.72 -12.43
C LYS A 25 -9.93 10.91 -11.49
N ASN A 26 -10.00 10.17 -10.39
CA ASN A 26 -11.08 10.33 -9.43
C ASN A 26 -11.02 11.67 -8.69
N LEU A 27 -9.81 12.21 -8.46
CA LEU A 27 -9.60 13.53 -7.89
C LEU A 27 -9.90 14.69 -8.88
N GLY A 28 -10.20 14.40 -10.14
CA GLY A 28 -10.41 15.43 -11.18
C GLY A 28 -9.11 16.12 -11.63
N LEU A 29 -7.95 15.59 -11.24
CA LEU A 29 -6.63 16.11 -11.59
C LEU A 29 -6.14 15.45 -12.89
N GLU A 30 -6.87 15.68 -13.99
CA GLU A 30 -6.46 15.15 -15.30
C GLU A 30 -5.35 16.00 -15.90
N THR A 31 -4.11 15.49 -15.87
CA THR A 31 -2.97 16.15 -16.52
C THR A 31 -2.36 15.20 -17.54
N LYS A 32 -2.52 15.54 -18.83
CA LYS A 32 -2.02 14.71 -19.95
C LYS A 32 -0.53 14.41 -19.87
N PHE A 33 0.25 15.35 -19.34
CA PHE A 33 1.70 15.20 -19.13
C PHE A 33 2.05 14.05 -18.18
N LEU A 34 1.31 13.88 -17.09
CA LEU A 34 1.60 12.84 -16.10
C LEU A 34 1.44 11.43 -16.69
N TYR A 35 0.53 11.21 -17.65
CA TYR A 35 0.36 9.89 -18.27
C TYR A 35 1.59 9.39 -19.04
N TRP A 36 2.38 10.30 -19.61
CA TRP A 36 3.61 9.96 -20.33
C TRP A 36 4.83 9.95 -19.42
N PHE A 37 4.85 10.86 -18.43
CA PHE A 37 5.99 11.06 -17.56
C PHE A 37 6.10 9.99 -16.47
N TRP A 38 4.99 9.66 -15.80
CA TRP A 38 4.98 8.82 -14.60
C TRP A 38 5.39 7.36 -14.83
N PRO A 39 4.97 6.69 -15.93
CA PRO A 39 5.42 5.32 -16.25
C PRO A 39 6.92 5.22 -16.54
N ILE A 40 7.58 6.33 -16.88
CA ILE A 40 9.03 6.33 -17.09
C ILE A 40 9.74 6.75 -15.80
N CYS A 41 9.25 7.81 -15.15
CA CYS A 41 9.91 8.40 -14.00
C CYS A 41 9.87 7.48 -12.77
N LEU A 42 8.73 6.87 -12.46
CA LEU A 42 8.58 6.10 -11.22
C LEU A 42 9.36 4.77 -11.19
N PRO A 43 9.41 3.94 -12.25
CA PRO A 43 10.30 2.79 -12.28
C PRO A 43 11.78 3.16 -12.12
N VAL A 44 12.21 4.26 -12.75
CA VAL A 44 13.59 4.73 -12.64
C VAL A 44 13.87 5.22 -11.22
N LEU A 45 12.94 5.97 -10.62
CA LEU A 45 13.04 6.47 -9.25
C LEU A 45 13.07 5.31 -8.22
N SER A 46 12.19 4.32 -8.37
CA SER A 46 12.15 3.16 -7.47
C SER A 46 13.44 2.35 -7.55
N LEU A 47 13.96 2.14 -8.76
CA LEU A 47 15.24 1.47 -8.97
C LEU A 47 16.41 2.28 -8.39
N PHE A 48 16.43 3.58 -8.62
CA PHE A 48 17.47 4.47 -8.08
C PHE A 48 17.45 4.48 -6.55
N GLY A 49 16.29 4.62 -5.93
CA GLY A 49 16.13 4.57 -4.47
C GLY A 49 16.61 3.24 -3.89
N LEU A 50 16.24 2.12 -4.54
CA LEU A 50 16.73 0.80 -4.13
C LEU A 50 18.25 0.66 -4.32
N TRP A 51 18.82 1.22 -5.38
CA TRP A 51 20.26 1.23 -5.61
C TRP A 51 21.02 2.03 -4.55
N VAL A 52 20.52 3.21 -4.16
CA VAL A 52 21.09 4.00 -3.05
C VAL A 52 21.03 3.19 -1.75
N ALA A 53 19.88 2.57 -1.45
CA ALA A 53 19.73 1.72 -0.28
C ALA A 53 20.67 0.50 -0.30
N TYR A 54 20.94 -0.07 -1.48
CA TYR A 54 21.93 -1.14 -1.63
C TYR A 54 23.35 -0.67 -1.26
N LEU A 55 23.74 0.53 -1.68
CA LEU A 55 25.05 1.09 -1.36
C LEU A 55 25.20 1.35 0.14
N LEU A 56 24.19 1.95 0.77
CA LEU A 56 24.16 2.20 2.22
C LEU A 56 24.04 0.90 3.03
N GLY A 57 23.30 -0.07 2.51
CA GLY A 57 23.07 -1.38 3.10
C GLY A 57 24.32 -2.25 3.20
N LYS A 58 25.40 -1.94 2.45
CA LYS A 58 26.72 -2.58 2.64
C LYS A 58 27.29 -2.33 4.05
N LYS A 59 26.94 -1.19 4.66
CA LYS A 59 27.38 -0.80 6.01
C LYS A 59 26.39 -1.20 7.09
N PHE A 60 25.09 -1.21 6.79
CA PHE A 60 24.04 -1.57 7.74
C PHE A 60 22.96 -2.44 7.08
N LEU A 61 22.95 -3.74 7.39
CA LEU A 61 22.04 -4.72 6.79
C LEU A 61 20.55 -4.35 6.95
N THR A 62 20.19 -3.68 8.06
CA THR A 62 18.83 -3.22 8.34
C THR A 62 18.32 -2.21 7.32
N ILE A 63 19.18 -1.33 6.77
CA ILE A 63 18.78 -0.34 5.76
C ILE A 63 18.27 -1.05 4.50
N TRP A 64 18.93 -2.14 4.11
CA TRP A 64 18.54 -2.90 2.92
C TRP A 64 17.17 -3.56 3.07
N GLN A 65 16.90 -4.16 4.22
CA GLN A 65 15.60 -4.79 4.51
C GLN A 65 14.48 -3.75 4.61
N VAL A 66 14.74 -2.64 5.30
CA VAL A 66 13.78 -1.53 5.44
C VAL A 66 13.44 -0.93 4.07
N ALA A 67 14.41 -0.72 3.20
CA ALA A 67 14.16 -0.15 1.87
C ALA A 67 13.26 -1.05 1.00
N LYS A 68 13.48 -2.37 1.00
CA LYS A 68 12.59 -3.31 0.31
C LYS A 68 11.19 -3.29 0.89
N PHE A 69 11.09 -3.28 2.22
CA PHE A 69 9.81 -3.22 2.92
C PHE A 69 9.05 -1.92 2.60
N LEU A 70 9.73 -0.77 2.61
CA LEU A 70 9.13 0.52 2.25
C LEU A 70 8.67 0.55 0.80
N LEU A 71 9.43 -0.05 -0.13
CA LEU A 71 9.05 -0.10 -1.53
C LEU A 71 7.78 -0.95 -1.74
N VAL A 72 7.69 -2.10 -1.09
CA VAL A 72 6.47 -2.93 -1.08
C VAL A 72 5.32 -2.22 -0.36
N GLY A 73 5.59 -1.52 0.73
CA GLY A 73 4.60 -0.73 1.48
C GLY A 73 4.02 0.42 0.64
N ALA A 74 4.86 1.08 -0.16
CA ALA A 74 4.41 2.08 -1.12
C ALA A 74 3.48 1.43 -2.16
N LEU A 75 3.89 0.32 -2.78
CA LEU A 75 3.02 -0.40 -3.72
C LEU A 75 1.67 -0.74 -3.10
N ASN A 76 1.66 -1.32 -1.90
CA ASN A 76 0.42 -1.70 -1.22
C ASN A 76 -0.50 -0.50 -0.97
N THR A 77 0.06 0.66 -0.62
CA THR A 77 -0.71 1.89 -0.44
C THR A 77 -1.36 2.34 -1.74
N PHE A 78 -0.62 2.26 -2.86
CA PHE A 78 -1.17 2.58 -4.17
C PHE A 78 -2.18 1.54 -4.68
N VAL A 79 -2.01 0.26 -4.35
CA VAL A 79 -3.00 -0.78 -4.65
C VAL A 79 -4.29 -0.49 -3.89
N ASP A 80 -4.17 -0.22 -2.59
CA ASP A 80 -5.29 0.10 -1.73
C ASP A 80 -6.05 1.34 -2.21
N LEU A 81 -5.37 2.47 -2.38
CA LEU A 81 -5.99 3.70 -2.89
C LEU A 81 -6.47 3.54 -4.32
N GLY A 82 -5.73 2.86 -5.19
CA GLY A 82 -6.10 2.65 -6.59
C GLY A 82 -7.40 1.86 -6.73
N ILE A 83 -7.51 0.73 -6.03
CA ILE A 83 -8.74 -0.09 -6.03
C ILE A 83 -9.91 0.70 -5.43
N LEU A 84 -9.71 1.40 -4.31
CA LEU A 84 -10.75 2.25 -3.72
C LEU A 84 -11.24 3.30 -4.72
N ASN A 85 -10.34 4.01 -5.40
CA ASN A 85 -10.72 5.04 -6.36
C ASN A 85 -11.40 4.47 -7.60
N ILE A 86 -11.00 3.30 -8.07
CA ILE A 86 -11.69 2.61 -9.18
C ILE A 86 -13.13 2.27 -8.77
N LEU A 87 -13.34 1.74 -7.55
CA LEU A 87 -14.68 1.42 -7.04
C LEU A 87 -15.54 2.67 -6.86
N ILE A 88 -14.97 3.77 -6.34
CA ILE A 88 -15.66 5.07 -6.23
C ILE A 88 -15.98 5.62 -7.62
N LEU A 89 -15.08 5.50 -8.59
CA LEU A 89 -15.27 6.02 -9.94
C LEU A 89 -16.40 5.28 -10.68
N ILE A 90 -16.47 3.96 -10.54
CA ILE A 90 -17.50 3.12 -11.18
C ILE A 90 -18.87 3.31 -10.50
N SER A 91 -18.90 3.43 -9.17
CA SER A 91 -20.15 3.55 -8.42
C SER A 91 -20.67 4.99 -8.29
N GLY A 92 -19.80 5.99 -8.38
CA GLY A 92 -20.10 7.38 -8.08
C GLY A 92 -20.21 7.70 -6.57
N VAL A 93 -20.00 6.73 -5.68
CA VAL A 93 -20.22 6.88 -4.24
C VAL A 93 -18.90 7.00 -3.49
N ALA A 94 -18.70 8.11 -2.78
CA ALA A 94 -17.48 8.39 -2.02
C ALA A 94 -17.69 8.42 -0.48
N GLY A 95 -18.88 8.06 0.00
CA GLY A 95 -19.20 8.04 1.43
C GLY A 95 -20.28 7.02 1.79
N GLY A 96 -20.68 7.01 3.06
CA GLY A 96 -21.67 6.10 3.61
C GLY A 96 -21.15 4.66 3.78
N LEU A 97 -22.09 3.73 3.97
CA LEU A 97 -21.78 2.30 4.16
C LEU A 97 -21.04 1.70 2.96
N LEU A 98 -21.39 2.15 1.75
CA LEU A 98 -20.80 1.62 0.52
C LEU A 98 -19.31 1.98 0.41
N TYR A 99 -18.91 3.18 0.84
CA TYR A 99 -17.51 3.54 0.97
C TYR A 99 -16.75 2.59 1.92
N SER A 100 -17.33 2.24 3.07
CA SER A 100 -16.72 1.30 4.02
C SER A 100 -16.51 -0.09 3.39
N VAL A 101 -17.47 -0.55 2.58
CA VAL A 101 -17.36 -1.81 1.82
C VAL A 101 -16.24 -1.72 0.78
N PHE A 102 -16.17 -0.63 0.00
CA PHE A 102 -15.09 -0.41 -0.96
C PHE A 102 -13.73 -0.37 -0.29
N LYS A 103 -13.65 0.29 0.87
CA LYS A 103 -12.43 0.37 1.66
C LYS A 103 -11.99 -1.02 2.14
N GLY A 104 -12.93 -1.82 2.64
CA GLY A 104 -12.66 -3.21 3.01
C GLY A 104 -12.14 -4.04 1.84
N ALA A 105 -12.79 -3.97 0.68
CA ALA A 105 -12.35 -4.68 -0.52
C ALA A 105 -10.94 -4.23 -0.95
N SER A 106 -10.67 -2.92 -0.98
CA SER A 106 -9.36 -2.38 -1.34
C SER A 106 -8.24 -2.84 -0.39
N PHE A 107 -8.52 -2.88 0.92
CA PHE A 107 -7.55 -3.33 1.91
C PHE A 107 -7.24 -4.82 1.76
N VAL A 108 -8.25 -5.67 1.52
CA VAL A 108 -8.03 -7.11 1.30
C VAL A 108 -7.13 -7.34 0.08
N VAL A 109 -7.38 -6.65 -1.03
CA VAL A 109 -6.53 -6.75 -2.24
C VAL A 109 -5.11 -6.30 -1.94
N ALA A 110 -4.93 -5.19 -1.20
CA ALA A 110 -3.61 -4.69 -0.83
C ALA A 110 -2.85 -5.64 0.12
N VAL A 111 -3.54 -6.28 1.07
CA VAL A 111 -2.95 -7.29 1.97
C VAL A 111 -2.52 -8.54 1.20
N ILE A 112 -3.34 -9.02 0.27
CA ILE A 112 -2.99 -10.16 -0.59
C ILE A 112 -1.76 -9.81 -1.42
N ASN A 113 -1.73 -8.63 -2.06
CA ASN A 113 -0.56 -8.15 -2.79
C ASN A 113 0.69 -8.12 -1.89
N SER A 114 0.57 -7.58 -0.68
CA SER A 114 1.64 -7.54 0.32
C SER A 114 2.20 -8.92 0.63
N TYR A 115 1.35 -9.93 0.78
CA TYR A 115 1.76 -11.31 1.05
C TYR A 115 2.66 -11.86 -0.06
N PHE A 116 2.25 -11.71 -1.33
CA PHE A 116 3.04 -12.19 -2.47
C PHE A 116 4.41 -11.51 -2.54
N TRP A 117 4.46 -10.18 -2.45
CA TRP A 117 5.74 -9.45 -2.50
C TRP A 117 6.67 -9.78 -1.33
N ASN A 118 6.13 -9.87 -0.11
CA ASN A 118 6.93 -10.17 1.06
C ASN A 118 7.45 -11.61 1.07
N LYS A 119 6.60 -12.57 0.67
CA LYS A 119 6.95 -13.99 0.62
C LYS A 119 7.98 -14.30 -0.46
N PHE A 120 7.77 -13.79 -1.68
CA PHE A 120 8.57 -14.18 -2.84
C PHE A 120 9.80 -13.29 -3.08
N TRP A 121 9.88 -12.09 -2.48
CA TRP A 121 10.99 -11.17 -2.72
C TRP A 121 11.63 -10.57 -1.46
N THR A 122 10.84 -10.01 -0.54
CA THR A 122 11.41 -9.29 0.63
C THR A 122 12.15 -10.24 1.56
N PHE A 123 11.55 -11.39 1.89
CA PHE A 123 12.04 -12.32 2.90
C PHE A 123 12.48 -13.68 2.33
N GLU A 124 13.02 -13.69 1.10
CA GLU A 124 13.39 -14.85 0.25
C GLU A 124 14.21 -16.00 0.91
N ARG A 125 14.46 -16.00 2.23
CA ARG A 125 15.26 -17.01 2.96
C ARG A 125 14.86 -17.34 4.41
N VAL A 126 13.76 -16.84 4.97
CA VAL A 126 13.36 -17.31 6.30
C VAL A 126 12.51 -18.58 6.13
N LYS A 127 13.19 -19.75 6.04
CA LYS A 127 12.53 -21.05 6.18
C LYS A 127 11.97 -21.15 7.60
N LEU A 128 10.76 -20.63 7.82
CA LEU A 128 9.99 -20.91 9.04
C LEU A 128 9.52 -22.37 8.99
N ALA A 129 9.55 -23.02 10.15
CA ALA A 129 9.35 -24.46 10.30
C ALA A 129 7.93 -24.96 9.95
N ASP A 130 6.95 -24.05 9.72
CA ASP A 130 5.57 -24.40 9.35
C ASP A 130 4.86 -23.29 8.54
N PRO A 131 4.73 -23.44 7.20
CA PRO A 131 4.05 -22.47 6.32
C PRO A 131 2.58 -22.22 6.66
N LYS A 132 1.88 -23.19 7.28
CA LYS A 132 0.46 -23.04 7.65
C LYS A 132 0.32 -22.10 8.83
N LYS A 133 1.18 -22.27 9.85
CA LYS A 133 1.20 -21.42 11.04
C LYS A 133 1.48 -19.95 10.69
N GLU A 134 2.44 -19.70 9.80
CA GLU A 134 2.76 -18.34 9.32
C GLU A 134 1.57 -17.68 8.62
N PHE A 135 0.86 -18.43 7.76
CA PHE A 135 -0.33 -17.92 7.07
C PHE A 135 -1.45 -17.55 8.05
N PHE A 136 -1.74 -18.38 9.06
CA PHE A 136 -2.77 -18.08 10.07
C PHE A 136 -2.38 -16.89 10.96
N GLN A 137 -1.10 -16.76 11.33
CA GLN A 137 -0.61 -15.59 12.07
C GLN A 137 -0.72 -14.31 11.23
N PHE A 138 -0.35 -14.37 9.96
CA PHE A 138 -0.53 -13.26 9.01
C PHE A 138 -1.99 -12.85 8.88
N LEU A 139 -2.89 -13.83 8.77
CA LEU A 139 -4.32 -13.60 8.64
C LEU A 139 -4.92 -12.97 9.91
N ALA A 140 -4.52 -13.45 11.09
CA ALA A 140 -4.98 -12.88 12.36
C ALA A 140 -4.54 -11.42 12.55
N VAL A 141 -3.27 -11.10 12.26
CA VAL A 141 -2.77 -9.71 12.34
C VAL A 141 -3.46 -8.83 11.31
N SER A 142 -3.62 -9.33 10.07
CA SER A 142 -4.29 -8.62 8.99
C SER A 142 -5.77 -8.36 9.27
N ALA A 143 -6.45 -9.25 10.01
CA ALA A 143 -7.84 -9.04 10.41
C ALA A 143 -7.99 -7.86 11.39
N VAL A 144 -7.09 -7.73 12.37
CA VAL A 144 -7.09 -6.55 13.26
C VAL A 144 -6.69 -5.30 12.49
N GLY A 145 -5.69 -5.40 11.61
CA GLY A 145 -5.30 -4.31 10.71
C GLY A 145 -6.46 -3.85 9.82
N PHE A 146 -7.29 -4.77 9.32
CA PHE A 146 -8.49 -4.49 8.55
C PHE A 146 -9.49 -3.67 9.36
N LEU A 147 -9.78 -4.09 10.60
CA LEU A 147 -10.73 -3.36 11.46
C LEU A 147 -10.24 -1.95 11.77
N ILE A 148 -8.95 -1.78 12.08
CA ILE A 148 -8.33 -0.48 12.33
C ILE A 148 -8.43 0.39 11.07
N ASN A 149 -8.08 -0.16 9.91
CA ASN A 149 -8.06 0.57 8.65
C ASN A 149 -9.47 0.97 8.22
N VAL A 150 -10.38 0.02 8.04
CA VAL A 150 -11.74 0.29 7.57
C VAL A 150 -12.50 1.11 8.60
N GLY A 151 -12.32 0.83 9.90
CA GLY A 151 -12.93 1.59 10.99
C GLY A 151 -12.47 3.05 10.99
N ALA A 152 -11.16 3.30 10.99
CA ALA A 152 -10.63 4.66 10.96
C ALA A 152 -11.07 5.43 9.69
N ALA A 153 -11.02 4.77 8.53
CA ALA A 153 -11.47 5.38 7.28
C ALA A 153 -12.97 5.74 7.34
N SER A 154 -13.80 4.85 7.89
CA SER A 154 -15.23 5.07 8.04
C SER A 154 -15.54 6.17 9.04
N LEU A 155 -14.79 6.27 10.14
CA LEU A 155 -14.92 7.37 11.09
C LEU A 155 -14.60 8.71 10.42
N ILE A 156 -13.49 8.80 9.68
CA ILE A 156 -13.10 10.03 9.00
C ILE A 156 -14.12 10.42 7.94
N VAL A 157 -14.56 9.48 7.11
CA VAL A 157 -15.39 9.80 5.93
C VAL A 157 -16.87 9.95 6.30
N ASN A 158 -17.41 9.08 7.17
CA ASN A 158 -18.83 9.03 7.43
C ASN A 158 -19.24 9.80 8.70
N LEU A 159 -18.37 9.89 9.71
CA LEU A 159 -18.70 10.57 10.96
C LEU A 159 -18.18 12.01 11.00
N ILE A 160 -16.91 12.22 10.65
CA ILE A 160 -16.35 13.59 10.58
C ILE A 160 -16.89 14.32 9.35
N GLY A 161 -16.94 13.62 8.20
CA GLY A 161 -17.39 14.19 6.94
C GLY A 161 -16.41 15.25 6.36
N PRO A 162 -16.63 15.70 5.12
CA PRO A 162 -15.72 16.62 4.43
C PRO A 162 -15.47 17.90 5.20
N GLN A 163 -14.19 18.25 5.40
CA GLN A 163 -13.77 19.49 6.05
C GLN A 163 -13.12 20.44 5.05
N PHE A 164 -13.01 21.73 5.42
CA PHE A 164 -12.28 22.75 4.65
C PHE A 164 -12.79 22.98 3.21
N GLY A 165 -14.07 22.68 2.94
CA GLY A 165 -14.64 22.81 1.60
C GLY A 165 -14.12 21.78 0.58
N LEU A 166 -13.49 20.70 1.07
CA LEU A 166 -13.01 19.61 0.22
C LEU A 166 -14.20 18.79 -0.33
N SER A 167 -14.04 18.25 -1.53
CA SER A 167 -15.04 17.36 -2.12
C SER A 167 -15.04 15.99 -1.43
N ASP A 168 -16.17 15.29 -1.47
CA ASP A 168 -16.31 13.94 -0.90
C ASP A 168 -15.24 12.98 -1.41
N LYS A 169 -14.85 13.11 -2.69
CA LYS A 169 -13.81 12.27 -3.31
C LYS A 169 -12.42 12.54 -2.76
N ILE A 170 -12.08 13.82 -2.54
CA ILE A 170 -10.81 14.19 -1.91
C ILE A 170 -10.82 13.73 -0.45
N TRP A 171 -11.94 13.94 0.25
CA TRP A 171 -12.09 13.54 1.64
C TRP A 171 -11.99 12.02 1.83
N ALA A 172 -12.61 11.24 0.94
CA ALA A 172 -12.50 9.79 0.89
C ALA A 172 -11.04 9.32 0.79
N ASN A 173 -10.23 9.99 -0.04
CA ASN A 173 -8.81 9.67 -0.19
C ASN A 173 -8.00 10.05 1.06
N ILE A 174 -8.29 11.19 1.69
CA ILE A 174 -7.65 11.61 2.94
C ILE A 174 -7.94 10.60 4.06
N GLY A 175 -9.22 10.20 4.20
CA GLY A 175 -9.64 9.21 5.17
C GLY A 175 -8.98 7.86 4.94
N ALA A 176 -8.97 7.40 3.68
CA ALA A 176 -8.31 6.15 3.31
C ALA A 176 -6.80 6.18 3.57
N PHE A 177 -6.10 7.23 3.15
CA PHE A 177 -4.66 7.35 3.35
C PHE A 177 -4.28 7.39 4.84
N SER A 178 -5.00 8.19 5.64
CA SER A 178 -4.80 8.29 7.09
C SER A 178 -5.03 6.93 7.78
N ALA A 179 -6.10 6.24 7.39
CA ALA A 179 -6.39 4.90 7.90
C ALA A 179 -5.33 3.86 7.51
N THR A 180 -4.77 3.96 6.30
CA THR A 180 -3.69 3.09 5.83
C THR A 180 -2.41 3.31 6.62
N PHE A 181 -2.12 4.55 7.01
CA PHE A 181 -1.02 4.84 7.93
C PHE A 181 -1.24 4.22 9.32
N CYS A 182 -2.45 4.34 9.89
CA CYS A 182 -2.81 3.70 11.16
C CYS A 182 -2.69 2.16 11.09
N GLY A 183 -3.25 1.55 10.05
CA GLY A 183 -3.19 0.10 9.84
C GLY A 183 -1.77 -0.41 9.60
N MET A 184 -0.94 0.35 8.87
CA MET A 184 0.47 0.02 8.67
C MET A 184 1.25 0.05 9.99
N THR A 185 0.98 1.04 10.85
CA THR A 185 1.59 1.14 12.18
C THR A 185 1.24 -0.07 13.03
N TRP A 186 -0.04 -0.49 13.04
CA TRP A 186 -0.46 -1.72 13.71
C TRP A 186 0.24 -2.96 13.15
N ASN A 187 0.25 -3.14 11.83
CA ASN A 187 0.87 -4.29 11.19
C ASN A 187 2.36 -4.38 11.56
N PHE A 188 3.08 -3.26 11.54
CA PHE A 188 4.50 -3.22 11.93
C PHE A 188 4.70 -3.65 13.40
N LEU A 189 3.94 -3.07 14.33
CA LEU A 189 4.04 -3.39 15.75
C LEU A 189 3.61 -4.83 16.05
N GLY A 190 2.54 -5.30 15.41
CA GLY A 190 2.02 -6.67 15.55
C GLY A 190 3.02 -7.70 15.06
N TYR A 191 3.62 -7.50 13.89
CA TYR A 191 4.67 -8.40 13.41
C TYR A 191 5.90 -8.38 14.33
N LYS A 192 6.35 -7.19 14.74
CA LYS A 192 7.55 -7.06 15.58
C LYS A 192 7.40 -7.65 16.98
N PHE A 193 6.27 -7.43 17.66
CA PHE A 193 6.12 -7.75 19.09
C PHE A 193 5.30 -9.02 19.38
N ILE A 194 4.47 -9.46 18.42
CA ILE A 194 3.59 -10.63 18.60
C ILE A 194 4.07 -11.83 17.79
N VAL A 195 4.49 -11.61 16.54
CA VAL A 195 4.86 -12.71 15.63
C VAL A 195 6.33 -13.12 15.77
N PHE A 196 7.25 -12.16 15.81
CA PHE A 196 8.70 -12.42 15.88
C PHE A 196 9.27 -12.27 17.29
N LYS A 197 8.72 -13.03 18.25
CA LYS A 197 9.41 -13.29 19.53
C LYS A 197 10.57 -14.26 19.33
#